data_AF-A0A7W7SUG7-F1
#
_entry.id   AF-A0A7W7SUG7-F1
#
_cell.length_a   1.000
_cell.length_b   1.000
_cell.length_c   1.000
_cell.angle_alpha   90.00
_cell.angle_beta   90.00
_cell.angle_gamma   90.00
#
_symmetry.space_group_name_H-M   'P 1'
#
loop_
_entity.id
_entity.type
_entity.pdbx_description
1 polymer ?
#
loop_
_entity_poly.entity_id
_entity_poly.type
_entity_poly.pdbx_seq_one_letter_code
_entity_poly.pdbx_strand_id
1 'polypeptide(L)'
;MTTIRTVILVGLFSAKVRDYQNQLDTLDAEVTALGGRVLARFVQRRGVSAGGVRLLASPLSRRFLIGRGKLEQVAAAGKSFDVDAVVFVNELTTYQRRWLSARFGRLVLTLADVARSTSALTVPTQPRRLTPDRTAKPNRHRR
;
A
#
# COMPACT_ATOMS: atom_id res chain seq x y z
N MET A 1 2.29 2.40 19.01
CA MET A 1 2.11 2.37 17.55
C MET A 1 3.47 2.10 16.94
N THR A 2 3.64 1.03 16.17
CA THR A 2 4.93 0.70 15.55
C THR A 2 5.23 1.73 14.48
N THR A 3 6.23 2.59 14.70
CA THR A 3 6.63 3.60 13.71
C THR A 3 7.39 2.91 12.60
N ILE A 4 6.85 2.90 11.39
CA ILE A 4 7.53 2.37 10.20
C ILE A 4 8.55 3.42 9.75
N ARG A 5 9.84 3.08 9.87
CA ARG A 5 10.97 3.97 9.54
C ARG A 5 11.73 3.50 8.32
N THR A 6 11.83 2.20 8.08
CA THR A 6 12.60 1.65 6.96
C THR A 6 11.74 0.69 6.14
N VAL A 7 11.72 0.90 4.83
CA VAL A 7 10.87 0.10 3.93
C VAL A 7 11.59 -0.33 2.66
N ILE A 8 11.06 -1.40 2.05
CA ILE A 8 11.38 -1.81 0.69
C ILE A 8 10.16 -1.59 -0.19
N LEU A 9 10.35 -0.96 -1.35
CA LEU A 9 9.30 -0.83 -2.36
C LEU A 9 9.33 -2.00 -3.34
N VAL A 10 8.16 -2.54 -3.68
CA VAL A 10 8.01 -3.63 -4.65
C VAL A 10 6.90 -3.30 -5.65
N GLY A 11 7.17 -3.49 -6.94
CA GLY A 11 6.16 -3.30 -7.96
C GLY A 11 6.21 -4.37 -9.05
N LEU A 12 5.03 -4.83 -9.45
CA LEU A 12 4.80 -5.62 -10.65
C LEU A 12 4.24 -4.71 -11.74
N PHE A 13 4.97 -4.59 -12.85
CA PHE A 13 4.58 -3.76 -13.98
C PHE A 13 4.53 -4.54 -15.28
N SER A 14 3.55 -4.21 -16.11
CA SER A 14 3.54 -4.63 -17.51
C SER A 14 4.77 -4.10 -18.22
N ALA A 15 5.34 -4.89 -19.13
CA ALA A 15 6.47 -4.46 -19.94
C ALA A 15 6.17 -3.21 -20.79
N LYS A 16 4.88 -2.93 -21.06
CA LYS A 16 4.41 -1.76 -21.81
C LYS A 16 4.40 -0.45 -21.00
N VAL A 17 4.34 -0.55 -19.67
CA VAL A 17 4.35 0.62 -18.78
C VAL A 17 5.78 1.13 -18.72
N ARG A 18 5.98 2.40 -19.13
CA ARG A 18 7.31 3.03 -19.18
C ARG A 18 7.56 3.96 -17.98
N ASP A 19 6.50 4.49 -17.42
CA ASP A 19 6.43 5.45 -16.31
C ASP A 19 6.41 4.77 -14.92
N TYR A 20 6.75 3.49 -14.83
CA TYR A 20 6.76 2.76 -13.55
C TYR A 20 7.73 3.37 -12.52
N GLN A 21 8.76 4.08 -12.98
CA GLN A 21 9.68 4.82 -12.11
C GLN A 21 8.95 5.94 -11.37
N ASN A 22 8.13 6.73 -12.07
CA ASN A 22 7.35 7.80 -11.45
C ASN A 22 6.39 7.26 -10.37
N GLN A 23 5.82 6.08 -10.56
CA GLN A 23 4.97 5.45 -9.54
C GLN A 23 5.77 5.06 -8.28
N LEU A 24 7.00 4.55 -8.46
CA LEU A 24 7.90 4.28 -7.34
C LEU A 24 8.38 5.56 -6.65
N ASP A 25 8.68 6.61 -7.41
CA ASP A 25 9.12 7.90 -6.88
C ASP A 25 8.00 8.59 -6.09
N THR A 26 6.76 8.50 -6.57
CA THR A 26 5.58 9.02 -5.85
C THR A 26 5.41 8.30 -4.51
N LEU A 27 5.51 6.97 -4.51
CA LEU A 27 5.40 6.18 -3.28
C LEU A 27 6.58 6.44 -2.33
N ASP A 28 7.78 6.65 -2.85
CA ASP A 28 8.95 7.04 -2.05
C ASP A 28 8.72 8.40 -1.36
N ALA A 29 8.20 9.38 -2.10
CA ALA A 29 7.84 10.68 -1.56
C ALA A 29 6.77 10.57 -0.46
N GLU A 30 5.75 9.73 -0.65
CA GLU A 30 4.73 9.49 0.38
C GLU A 30 5.32 8.84 1.65
N VAL A 31 6.18 7.83 1.49
CA VAL A 31 6.89 7.21 2.63
C VAL A 31 7.77 8.22 3.35
N THR A 32 8.48 9.06 2.60
CA THR A 32 9.36 10.10 3.14
C THR A 32 8.55 11.18 3.87
N ALA A 33 7.38 11.57 3.36
CA ALA A 33 6.48 12.51 4.02
C ALA A 33 5.95 11.97 5.36
N LEU A 34 5.85 10.64 5.52
CA LEU A 34 5.53 9.99 6.79
C LEU A 34 6.73 9.85 7.75
N GLY A 35 7.91 10.33 7.35
CA GLY A 35 9.16 10.18 8.11
C GLY A 35 9.82 8.82 7.96
N GLY A 36 9.40 8.02 6.98
CA GLY A 36 10.04 6.76 6.60
C GLY A 36 11.19 6.96 5.61
N ARG A 37 11.94 5.89 5.37
CA ARG A 37 13.06 5.84 4.42
C ARG A 37 12.99 4.57 3.58
N VAL A 38 13.08 4.74 2.27
CA VAL A 38 13.18 3.61 1.33
C VAL A 38 14.63 3.13 1.26
N LEU A 39 14.87 1.85 1.57
CA LEU A 39 16.21 1.25 1.55
C LEU A 39 16.50 0.45 0.27
N ALA A 40 15.45 -0.04 -0.39
CA ALA A 40 15.59 -0.73 -1.67
C ALA A 40 14.30 -0.67 -2.49
N ARG A 41 14.44 -0.81 -3.81
CA ARG A 41 13.32 -0.88 -4.77
C ARG A 41 13.45 -2.13 -5.63
N PHE A 42 12.40 -2.93 -5.71
CA PHE A 42 12.35 -4.15 -6.52
C PHE A 42 11.26 -4.09 -7.56
N VAL A 43 11.66 -4.27 -8.82
CA VAL A 43 10.76 -4.27 -9.96
C VAL A 43 10.67 -5.67 -10.56
N GLN A 44 9.45 -6.16 -10.72
CA GLN A 44 9.14 -7.30 -11.58
C GLN A 44 8.45 -6.77 -12.83
N ARG A 45 9.05 -7.03 -14.00
CA ARG A 45 8.42 -6.73 -15.29
C ARG A 45 7.79 -8.00 -15.85
N ARG A 46 6.60 -7.86 -16.46
CA ARG A 46 5.89 -8.94 -17.14
C ARG A 46 5.64 -8.60 -18.60
N GLY A 47 6.23 -9.39 -19.49
CA GLY A 47 5.84 -9.48 -20.89
C GLY A 47 4.92 -10.69 -21.12
N VAL A 48 4.19 -10.69 -22.23
CA VAL A 48 3.41 -11.83 -22.70
C VAL A 48 3.56 -11.94 -24.21
N SER A 49 3.56 -13.17 -24.73
CA SER A 49 3.46 -13.43 -26.17
C SER A 49 2.04 -13.13 -26.69
N ALA A 50 1.87 -13.13 -28.01
CA ALA A 50 0.59 -12.89 -28.67
C ALA A 50 -0.49 -13.83 -28.09
N GLY A 51 -1.57 -13.24 -27.54
CA GLY A 51 -2.66 -13.93 -26.84
C GLY A 51 -2.72 -13.67 -25.33
N GLY A 52 -1.60 -13.31 -24.69
CA GLY A 52 -1.54 -13.14 -23.24
C GLY A 52 -1.82 -11.72 -22.72
N VAL A 53 -2.24 -10.78 -23.56
CA VAL A 53 -2.32 -9.33 -23.22
C VAL A 53 -3.15 -9.06 -21.96
N ARG A 54 -4.21 -9.83 -21.73
CA ARG A 54 -5.06 -9.74 -20.52
C ARG A 54 -4.29 -10.07 -19.23
N LEU A 55 -3.17 -10.78 -19.30
CA LEU A 55 -2.33 -11.18 -18.17
C LEU A 55 -1.22 -10.18 -17.84
N LEU A 56 -1.06 -9.11 -18.62
CA LEU A 56 0.06 -8.16 -18.44
C LEU A 56 0.10 -7.50 -17.06
N ALA A 57 -1.06 -7.26 -16.46
CA ALA A 57 -1.19 -6.75 -15.10
C ALA A 57 -1.59 -7.83 -14.08
N SER A 58 -1.73 -9.09 -14.52
CA SER A 58 -2.10 -10.18 -13.62
C SER A 58 -0.92 -10.62 -12.75
N PRO A 59 -1.20 -11.13 -11.53
CA PRO A 59 -0.20 -11.78 -10.70
C PRO A 59 0.60 -12.85 -11.46
N LEU A 60 1.92 -12.89 -11.28
CA LEU A 60 2.75 -14.04 -11.68
C LEU A 60 2.50 -15.24 -10.74
N SER A 61 2.10 -14.94 -9.50
CA SER A 61 1.71 -15.93 -8.50
C SER A 61 0.43 -15.49 -7.81
N ARG A 62 -0.55 -16.40 -7.72
CA ARG A 62 -1.77 -16.16 -6.95
C ARG A 62 -1.47 -15.83 -5.49
N ARG A 63 -0.43 -16.42 -4.91
CA ARG A 63 -0.04 -16.23 -3.50
C ARG A 63 0.79 -14.98 -3.26
N PHE A 64 1.66 -14.62 -4.19
CA PHE A 64 2.73 -13.64 -3.92
C PHE A 64 2.78 -12.44 -4.85
N LEU A 65 1.89 -12.34 -5.84
CA LEU A 65 1.91 -11.34 -6.90
C LEU A 65 3.12 -11.46 -7.84
N ILE A 66 4.34 -11.47 -7.30
CA ILE A 66 5.62 -11.61 -8.00
C ILE A 66 6.07 -13.08 -8.10
N GLY A 67 7.06 -13.32 -8.96
CA GLY A 67 7.68 -14.64 -9.11
C GLY A 67 8.56 -15.03 -7.92
N ARG A 68 8.79 -16.34 -7.74
CA ARG A 68 9.57 -16.89 -6.61
C ARG A 68 10.98 -16.30 -6.51
N GLY A 69 11.72 -16.17 -7.61
CA GLY A 69 13.07 -15.60 -7.58
C GLY A 69 13.10 -14.17 -7.04
N LYS A 70 12.14 -13.33 -7.45
CA LYS A 70 12.01 -11.96 -6.94
C LYS A 70 11.58 -11.93 -5.48
N LEU A 71 10.69 -12.84 -5.08
CA LEU A 71 10.26 -13.00 -3.69
C LEU A 71 11.46 -13.31 -2.78
N GLU A 72 12.35 -14.20 -3.20
CA GLU A 72 13.58 -14.52 -2.45
C GLU A 72 14.52 -13.32 -2.35
N GLN A 73 14.71 -12.56 -3.44
CA GLN A 73 15.53 -11.34 -3.44
C GLN A 73 14.99 -10.30 -2.44
N VAL A 74 13.67 -10.06 -2.43
CA VAL A 74 13.03 -9.13 -1.49
C VAL A 74 13.17 -9.63 -0.05
N ALA A 75 12.97 -10.93 0.19
CA ALA A 75 13.11 -11.50 1.53
C ALA A 75 14.55 -11.43 2.05
N ALA A 76 15.54 -11.66 1.19
CA ALA A 76 16.95 -11.52 1.54
C ALA A 76 17.31 -10.07 1.87
N ALA A 77 16.93 -9.12 1.00
CA ALA A 77 17.15 -7.69 1.25
C ALA A 77 16.45 -7.21 2.52
N GLY A 78 15.22 -7.65 2.76
CA GLY A 78 14.49 -7.32 3.99
C GLY A 78 15.24 -7.75 5.24
N LYS A 79 15.86 -8.94 5.22
CA LYS A 79 16.73 -9.42 6.32
C LYS A 79 18.02 -8.63 6.43
N SER A 80 18.71 -8.37 5.32
CA SER A 80 20.00 -7.68 5.32
C SER A 80 19.91 -6.22 5.77
N PHE A 81 18.83 -5.53 5.42
CA PHE A 81 18.62 -4.12 5.78
C PHE A 81 17.81 -3.93 7.07
N ASP A 82 17.34 -5.01 7.67
CA ASP A 82 16.40 -5.02 8.80
C ASP A 82 15.25 -4.02 8.65
N VAL A 83 14.48 -4.18 7.57
CA VAL A 83 13.39 -3.25 7.26
C VAL A 83 12.15 -3.52 8.12
N ASP A 84 11.38 -2.49 8.43
CA ASP A 84 10.12 -2.62 9.17
C ASP A 84 9.00 -3.20 8.31
N ALA A 85 8.95 -2.81 7.03
CA ALA A 85 7.87 -3.18 6.13
C ALA A 85 8.30 -3.35 4.66
N VAL A 86 7.51 -4.12 3.92
CA VAL A 86 7.57 -4.22 2.46
C VAL A 86 6.31 -3.58 1.89
N VAL A 87 6.47 -2.55 1.08
CA VAL A 87 5.35 -1.79 0.49
C VAL A 87 5.21 -2.15 -0.98
N PHE A 88 4.02 -2.59 -1.37
CA PHE A 88 3.68 -2.89 -2.75
C PHE A 88 2.99 -1.70 -3.42
N VAL A 89 3.46 -1.34 -4.61
CA VAL A 89 2.77 -0.35 -5.46
C VAL A 89 1.41 -0.89 -5.89
N ASN A 90 1.32 -2.19 -6.17
CA ASN A 90 0.09 -2.84 -6.57
C ASN A 90 -0.81 -3.14 -5.36
N GLU A 91 -2.12 -3.09 -5.59
CA GLU A 91 -3.08 -3.61 -4.63
C GLU A 91 -2.87 -5.11 -4.38
N LEU A 92 -3.09 -5.51 -3.13
CA LEU A 92 -2.95 -6.88 -2.68
C LEU A 92 -4.28 -7.35 -2.11
N THR A 93 -4.71 -8.53 -2.54
CA THR A 93 -5.80 -9.22 -1.88
C THR A 93 -5.41 -9.60 -0.44
N THR A 94 -6.39 -9.75 0.44
CA THR A 94 -6.16 -10.22 1.82
C THR A 94 -5.38 -11.53 1.87
N TYR A 95 -5.65 -12.43 0.92
CA TYR A 95 -4.94 -13.70 0.79
C TYR A 95 -3.45 -13.50 0.45
N GLN A 96 -3.14 -12.63 -0.52
CA GLN A 96 -1.76 -12.34 -0.89
C GLN A 96 -1.01 -11.66 0.25
N ARG A 97 -1.62 -10.67 0.91
CA ARG A 97 -1.02 -9.96 2.04
C ARG A 97 -0.64 -10.94 3.15
N ARG A 98 -1.55 -11.85 3.53
CA ARG A 98 -1.29 -12.87 4.55
C ARG A 98 -0.08 -13.74 4.21
N TRP A 99 -0.01 -14.26 2.99
CA TRP A 99 1.09 -15.11 2.56
C TRP A 99 2.41 -14.36 2.43
N LEU A 100 2.39 -13.12 1.93
CA LEU A 100 3.57 -12.28 1.82
C LEU A 100 4.10 -11.91 3.21
N SER A 101 3.24 -11.50 4.14
CA SER A 101 3.65 -11.20 5.53
C SER A 101 4.24 -12.43 6.22
N ALA A 102 3.62 -13.60 6.07
CA ALA A 102 4.18 -14.84 6.59
C ALA A 102 5.54 -15.18 5.96
N ARG A 103 5.71 -14.91 4.65
CA ARG A 103 6.95 -15.20 3.94
C ARG A 103 8.09 -14.26 4.33
N PHE A 104 7.80 -12.98 4.54
CA PHE A 104 8.80 -11.97 4.86
C PHE A 104 9.08 -11.85 6.37
N GLY A 105 8.15 -12.34 7.21
CA GLY A 105 8.19 -12.13 8.66
C GLY A 105 8.00 -10.66 9.05
N ARG A 106 7.40 -9.86 8.17
CA ARG A 106 7.31 -8.39 8.26
C ARG A 106 5.95 -7.88 7.80
N LEU A 107 5.65 -6.63 8.13
CA LEU A 107 4.45 -5.97 7.64
C LEU A 107 4.50 -5.84 6.12
N VAL A 108 3.36 -6.10 5.48
CA VAL A 108 3.17 -5.91 4.06
C VAL A 108 2.07 -4.88 3.88
N LEU A 109 2.41 -3.78 3.21
CA LEU A 109 1.54 -2.64 2.99
C LEU A 109 1.34 -2.41 1.49
N THR A 110 0.29 -1.69 1.13
CA THR A 110 0.07 -1.18 -0.22
C THR A 110 0.16 0.35 -0.24
N LEU A 111 0.21 0.93 -1.44
CA LEU A 111 0.08 2.37 -1.65
C LEU A 111 -1.13 2.95 -0.87
N ALA A 112 -2.28 2.29 -0.91
CA ALA A 112 -3.48 2.72 -0.20
C ALA A 112 -3.30 2.80 1.33
N ASP A 113 -2.46 1.94 1.94
CA ASP A 113 -2.19 2.01 3.37
C ASP A 113 -1.29 3.20 3.73
N VAL A 114 -0.30 3.48 2.88
CA VAL A 114 0.60 4.62 3.03
C VAL A 114 -0.19 5.92 2.88
N ALA A 115 -0.97 6.05 1.80
CA ALA A 115 -1.80 7.22 1.54
C ALA A 115 -2.83 7.48 2.66
N ARG A 116 -3.43 6.41 3.23
CA ARG A 116 -4.35 6.55 4.39
C ARG A 116 -3.61 7.10 5.61
N SER A 117 -2.37 6.70 5.83
CA SER A 117 -1.54 7.19 6.93
C SER A 117 -1.17 8.66 6.72
N THR A 118 -0.87 9.06 5.48
CA THR A 118 -0.56 10.46 5.13
C THR A 118 -1.79 11.34 5.34
N SER A 119 -2.96 10.91 4.85
CA SER A 119 -4.21 11.63 5.05
C SER A 119 -4.57 11.77 6.53
N ALA A 120 -4.29 10.76 7.37
CA ALA A 120 -4.52 10.83 8.81
C ALA A 120 -3.63 11.87 9.51
N LEU A 121 -2.42 12.13 9.01
CA LEU A 121 -1.54 13.21 9.51
C LEU A 121 -1.93 14.59 8.97
N THR A 122 -2.58 14.65 7.80
CA THR A 122 -3.00 15.90 7.15
C THR A 122 -4.41 16.35 7.54
N VAL A 123 -5.17 15.59 8.34
CA VAL A 123 -6.51 16.03 8.78
C VAL A 123 -6.39 17.38 9.49
N PRO A 124 -6.91 18.48 8.93
CA PRO A 124 -7.18 19.66 9.73
C PRO A 124 -8.33 19.27 10.64
N THR A 125 -8.13 19.40 11.96
CA THR A 125 -9.21 19.37 12.96
C THR A 125 -10.41 20.15 12.43
N GLN A 126 -11.40 19.48 11.85
CA GLN A 126 -12.66 20.13 11.50
C GLN A 126 -13.34 20.46 12.84
N PRO A 127 -13.73 21.73 13.08
CA PRO A 127 -14.47 22.05 14.28
C PRO A 127 -15.82 21.33 14.19
N ARG A 128 -16.00 20.36 15.09
CA ARG A 128 -17.24 19.67 15.36
C ARG A 128 -18.32 20.74 15.58
N ARG A 129 -19.20 20.94 14.59
CA ARG A 129 -20.39 21.78 14.75
C ARG A 129 -21.21 21.18 15.88
N LEU A 130 -21.12 21.79 17.06
CA LEU A 130 -22.08 21.62 18.13
C LEU A 130 -23.41 22.16 17.60
N THR A 131 -24.33 21.26 17.29
CA THR A 131 -25.74 21.62 17.17
C THR A 131 -26.21 22.09 18.54
N PRO A 132 -26.71 23.33 18.71
CA PRO A 132 -27.35 23.69 19.95
C PRO A 132 -28.65 22.89 20.06
N ASP A 133 -28.68 22.06 21.09
CA ASP A 133 -29.86 21.45 21.66
C ASP A 133 -30.85 22.57 22.05
N ARG A 134 -32.02 22.59 21.42
CA ARG A 134 -33.18 23.31 21.94
C ARG A 134 -34.36 22.35 21.97
N THR A 135 -34.41 21.66 23.09
CA THR A 135 -35.62 21.15 23.73
C THR A 135 -36.67 22.26 23.81
N ALA A 136 -37.84 22.04 23.22
CA ALA A 136 -39.11 22.49 23.79
C ALA A 136 -40.23 21.57 23.27
N LYS A 137 -40.89 20.93 24.24
CA LYS A 137 -41.87 19.84 24.11
C LYS A 137 -43.30 20.44 23.96
N PRO A 138 -44.36 19.61 23.91
CA PRO A 138 -45.39 19.60 22.88
C PRO A 138 -46.65 20.41 23.26
N ASN A 139 -47.60 20.59 22.32
CA ASN A 139 -48.99 20.69 22.75
C ASN A 139 -49.99 20.04 21.79
N ARG A 140 -50.84 19.19 22.37
CA ARG A 140 -52.04 18.57 21.80
C ARG A 140 -53.17 19.61 21.77
N HIS A 141 -54.01 19.57 20.72
CA HIS A 141 -55.48 19.55 20.76
C HIS A 141 -56.01 19.60 19.30
N ARG A 142 -56.82 18.63 18.84
CA ARG A 142 -58.31 18.64 18.82
C ARG A 142 -58.81 20.01 18.31
N ARG A 143 -59.54 20.12 17.20
CA ARG A 143 -60.62 19.33 16.60
C ARG A 143 -60.67 19.64 15.10
#